data_AF-A0A3N5PCT2-F1
#
_entry.id   AF-A0A3N5PCT2-F1
#
_cell.length_a   1.000
_cell.length_b   1.000
_cell.length_c   1.000
_cell.angle_alpha   90.00
_cell.angle_beta   90.00
_cell.angle_gamma   90.00
#
_symmetry.space_group_name_H-M   'P 1'
#
loop_
_entity.id
_entity.type
_entity.pdbx_description
1 polymer ?
#
loop_
_entity_poly.entity_id
_entity_poly.type
_entity_poly.pdbx_seq_one_letter_code
_entity_poly.pdbx_strand_id
1 'polypeptide(L)'
;MINKKSGRGPKISNGIRQLIISQAIHDSKIMPRRALAVRLQELIERMGEVSPTEDTLMRMISEARNKQPSELEKPWCIGACTYYNIPHDMIPVLIKIQKLKAENGDDEDLSRVLTVREAQWIARLYHVAEPLIRGLPEPDENRLLWLDFIANSYVKRERVSQQMNESYPNTYDLDKLYFYSEKFLDMEIMIPWWDSLMPSHKQAIIKAIENERADILESTEQYYKRPLTPEEIKMIDGCFESLKKGGLVTLREFINQTPLAKENGMKEIITAVLWETARSGGIK
;
A
#
# COMPACT_ATOMS: atom_id res chain seq x y z
N MET A 1 -11.86 -35.16 -43.23
CA MET A 1 -11.65 -35.23 -41.77
C MET A 1 -11.22 -33.85 -41.28
N ILE A 2 -12.14 -33.11 -40.65
CA ILE A 2 -11.88 -31.77 -40.11
C ILE A 2 -11.32 -31.96 -38.70
N ASN A 3 -10.05 -31.62 -38.50
CA ASN A 3 -9.40 -31.65 -37.19
C ASN A 3 -10.07 -30.60 -36.27
N LYS A 4 -10.95 -31.07 -35.38
CA LYS A 4 -11.40 -30.31 -34.21
C LYS A 4 -10.18 -30.07 -33.31
N LYS A 5 -9.51 -28.93 -33.50
CA LYS A 5 -8.51 -28.43 -32.54
C LYS A 5 -9.24 -28.23 -31.21
N SER A 6 -8.87 -29.00 -30.20
CA SER A 6 -9.38 -28.86 -28.85
C SER A 6 -9.21 -27.41 -28.39
N GLY A 7 -10.33 -26.75 -28.09
CA GLY A 7 -10.41 -25.36 -27.65
C GLY A 7 -9.75 -25.12 -26.30
N ARG A 8 -8.41 -25.07 -26.28
CA ARG A 8 -7.70 -24.36 -25.23
C ARG A 8 -7.84 -22.89 -25.55
N GLY A 9 -8.64 -22.18 -24.75
CA GLY A 9 -8.73 -20.73 -24.82
C GLY A 9 -7.34 -20.08 -24.71
N PRO A 10 -7.22 -18.79 -25.05
CA PRO A 10 -5.96 -18.07 -24.99
C PRO A 10 -5.27 -18.26 -23.63
N LYS A 11 -3.97 -18.58 -23.68
CA LYS A 11 -3.16 -18.83 -22.49
C LYS A 11 -2.93 -17.50 -21.77
N ILE A 12 -3.75 -17.23 -20.75
CA ILE A 12 -3.59 -16.07 -19.86
C ILE A 12 -2.22 -16.17 -19.17
N SER A 13 -1.42 -15.10 -19.25
CA SER A 13 -0.11 -15.07 -18.60
C SER A 13 -0.25 -15.06 -17.06
N ASN A 14 0.78 -15.54 -16.37
CA ASN A 14 0.76 -15.61 -14.90
C ASN A 14 0.67 -14.21 -14.26
N GLY A 15 1.30 -13.19 -14.86
CA GLY A 15 1.21 -11.81 -14.38
C GLY A 15 -0.21 -11.27 -14.42
N ILE A 16 -0.94 -11.54 -15.51
CA ILE A 16 -2.35 -11.13 -15.64
C ILE A 16 -3.23 -11.90 -14.66
N ARG A 17 -2.96 -13.19 -14.43
CA ARG A 17 -3.69 -13.96 -13.41
C ARG A 17 -3.47 -13.41 -12.00
N GLN A 18 -2.23 -13.09 -11.64
CA GLN A 18 -1.88 -12.47 -10.35
C GLN A 18 -2.57 -11.11 -10.17
N LEU A 19 -2.57 -10.27 -11.22
CA LEU A 19 -3.26 -8.99 -11.23
C LEU A 19 -4.77 -9.15 -10.96
N ILE A 20 -5.44 -10.04 -11.68
CA ILE A 20 -6.88 -10.30 -11.52
C ILE A 20 -7.19 -10.75 -10.09
N ILE A 21 -6.43 -11.71 -9.57
CA ILE A 21 -6.62 -12.23 -8.21
C ILE A 21 -6.38 -11.14 -7.16
N SER A 22 -5.28 -10.39 -7.29
CA SER A 22 -4.93 -9.31 -6.36
C SER A 22 -6.05 -8.27 -6.28
N GLN A 23 -6.55 -7.81 -7.43
CA GLN A 23 -7.64 -6.84 -7.50
C GLN A 23 -8.97 -7.45 -7.01
N ALA A 24 -9.24 -8.72 -7.30
CA ALA A 24 -10.46 -9.40 -6.87
C ALA A 24 -10.53 -9.55 -5.34
N ILE A 25 -9.41 -9.83 -4.67
CA ILE A 25 -9.30 -9.89 -3.21
C ILE A 25 -9.49 -8.49 -2.60
N HIS A 26 -8.77 -7.49 -3.14
CA HIS A 26 -8.75 -6.13 -2.60
C HIS A 26 -10.09 -5.40 -2.74
N ASP A 27 -10.66 -5.40 -3.95
CA ASP A 27 -11.89 -4.66 -4.27
C ASP A 27 -13.16 -5.50 -4.02
N SER A 28 -13.03 -6.59 -3.25
CA SER A 28 -14.06 -7.62 -3.10
C SER A 28 -15.40 -7.09 -2.57
N LYS A 29 -15.35 -6.16 -1.60
CA LYS A 29 -16.52 -5.60 -0.91
C LYS A 29 -17.09 -4.35 -1.59
N ILE A 30 -16.26 -3.57 -2.29
CA ILE A 30 -16.61 -2.22 -2.74
C ILE A 30 -17.12 -2.23 -4.20
N MET A 31 -16.51 -3.03 -5.07
CA MET A 31 -16.78 -2.98 -6.50
C MET A 31 -17.57 -4.20 -7.00
N PRO A 32 -18.69 -4.01 -7.74
CA PRO A 32 -19.38 -5.10 -8.41
C PRO A 32 -18.47 -5.86 -9.36
N ARG A 33 -18.62 -7.20 -9.42
CA ARG A 33 -17.77 -8.09 -10.24
C ARG A 33 -17.66 -7.64 -11.70
N ARG A 34 -18.77 -7.19 -12.28
CA ARG A 34 -18.83 -6.73 -13.67
C ARG A 34 -18.02 -5.45 -13.90
N ALA A 35 -18.15 -4.48 -13.00
CA ALA A 35 -17.38 -3.23 -13.07
C ALA A 35 -15.87 -3.50 -12.93
N LEU A 36 -15.49 -4.41 -12.02
CA LEU A 36 -14.09 -4.81 -11.87
C LEU A 36 -13.57 -5.54 -13.12
N ALA A 37 -14.38 -6.40 -13.75
CA ALA A 37 -14.00 -7.09 -14.99
C ALA A 37 -13.72 -6.10 -16.13
N VAL A 38 -14.59 -5.10 -16.35
CA VAL A 38 -14.39 -4.06 -17.36
C VAL A 38 -13.10 -3.26 -17.09
N ARG A 39 -12.90 -2.82 -15.83
CA ARG A 39 -11.68 -2.10 -15.43
C ARG A 39 -10.41 -2.92 -15.66
N LEU A 40 -10.45 -4.21 -15.32
CA LEU A 40 -9.32 -5.12 -15.53
C LEU A 40 -9.05 -5.30 -17.02
N GLN A 41 -10.08 -5.46 -17.85
CA GLN A 41 -9.94 -5.58 -19.29
C GLN A 41 -9.21 -4.36 -19.89
N GLU A 42 -9.67 -3.14 -19.59
CA GLU A 42 -9.02 -1.91 -20.03
C GLU A 42 -7.57 -1.77 -19.55
N LEU A 43 -7.28 -2.26 -18.34
CA LEU A 43 -5.92 -2.24 -17.78
C LEU A 43 -5.00 -3.21 -18.52
N ILE A 44 -5.48 -4.44 -18.76
CA ILE A 44 -4.72 -5.49 -19.45
C ILE A 44 -4.43 -5.09 -20.90
N GLU A 45 -5.41 -4.51 -21.60
CA GLU A 45 -5.24 -3.99 -22.95
C GLU A 45 -4.21 -2.86 -23.00
N ARG A 46 -4.22 -1.94 -22.02
CA ARG A 46 -3.21 -0.88 -21.89
C ARG A 46 -1.79 -1.41 -21.61
N MET A 47 -1.67 -2.58 -20.99
CA MET A 47 -0.38 -3.26 -20.80
C MET A 47 0.13 -3.93 -22.08
N GLY A 48 -0.63 -3.92 -23.18
CA GLY A 48 -0.29 -4.58 -24.43
C GLY A 48 -0.47 -6.11 -24.39
N GLU A 49 -1.21 -6.61 -23.40
CA GLU A 49 -1.46 -8.03 -23.18
C GLU A 49 -2.84 -8.43 -23.72
N VAL A 50 -3.00 -9.71 -24.09
CA VAL A 50 -4.28 -10.21 -24.60
C VAL A 50 -5.27 -10.33 -23.44
N SER A 51 -6.28 -9.45 -23.41
CA SER A 51 -7.30 -9.49 -22.37
C SER A 51 -8.19 -10.73 -22.48
N PRO A 52 -8.46 -11.45 -21.37
CA PRO A 52 -9.53 -12.43 -21.31
C PRO A 52 -10.89 -11.75 -21.56
N THR A 53 -11.89 -12.54 -21.95
CA THR A 53 -13.26 -12.04 -22.10
C THR A 53 -13.83 -11.58 -20.74
N GLU A 54 -14.77 -10.62 -20.76
CA GLU A 54 -15.48 -10.15 -19.56
C GLU A 54 -16.02 -11.32 -18.74
N ASP A 55 -16.64 -12.33 -19.38
CA ASP A 55 -17.13 -13.54 -18.71
C ASP A 55 -16.03 -14.35 -18.02
N THR A 56 -14.86 -14.46 -18.66
CA THR A 56 -13.70 -15.15 -18.09
C THR A 56 -13.18 -14.39 -16.87
N LEU A 57 -13.07 -13.07 -16.96
CA LEU A 57 -12.67 -12.20 -15.85
C LEU A 57 -13.67 -12.30 -14.69
N MET A 58 -14.97 -12.21 -14.97
CA MET A 58 -16.02 -12.36 -13.95
C MET A 58 -15.95 -13.71 -13.23
N ARG A 59 -15.71 -14.80 -13.96
CA ARG A 59 -15.51 -16.13 -13.37
C ARG A 59 -14.28 -16.15 -12.46
N MET A 60 -13.14 -15.66 -12.94
CA MET A 60 -11.90 -15.62 -12.15
C MET A 60 -12.03 -14.74 -10.89
N ILE A 61 -12.68 -13.58 -11.00
CA ILE A 61 -12.99 -12.71 -9.85
C ILE A 61 -13.90 -13.45 -8.86
N SER A 62 -14.92 -14.16 -9.37
CA SER A 62 -15.83 -14.93 -8.52
C SER A 62 -15.11 -16.06 -7.79
N GLU A 63 -14.23 -16.80 -8.46
CA GLU A 63 -13.42 -17.85 -7.86
C GLU A 63 -12.49 -17.27 -6.78
N ALA A 64 -11.84 -16.13 -7.06
CA ALA A 64 -10.95 -15.47 -6.12
C ALA A 64 -11.69 -14.93 -4.87
N ARG A 65 -12.88 -14.35 -5.04
CA ARG A 65 -13.69 -13.78 -3.95
C ARG A 65 -14.36 -14.84 -3.06
N ASN A 66 -14.74 -15.98 -3.63
CA ASN A 66 -15.47 -17.03 -2.92
C ASN A 66 -14.58 -18.18 -2.44
N LYS A 67 -13.25 -18.09 -2.61
CA LYS A 67 -12.34 -19.10 -2.09
C LYS A 67 -12.47 -19.15 -0.57
N GLN A 68 -12.66 -20.34 0.00
CA GLN A 68 -12.78 -20.49 1.44
C GLN A 68 -11.56 -19.87 2.15
N PRO A 69 -11.78 -19.05 3.20
CA PRO A 69 -10.70 -18.47 3.96
C PRO A 69 -9.85 -19.58 4.58
N SER A 70 -8.54 -19.38 4.53
CA SER A 70 -7.57 -20.32 5.12
C SER A 70 -7.71 -20.33 6.64
N GLU A 71 -7.29 -21.41 7.29
CA GLU A 71 -7.11 -21.48 8.75
C GLU A 71 -6.26 -20.32 9.30
N LEU A 72 -5.34 -19.79 8.48
CA LEU A 72 -4.50 -18.64 8.81
C LEU A 72 -5.28 -17.31 8.88
N GLU A 73 -6.50 -17.25 8.34
CA GLU A 73 -7.38 -16.08 8.42
C GLU A 73 -8.19 -16.04 9.72
N LYS A 74 -8.06 -17.06 10.58
CA LYS A 74 -8.70 -17.05 11.90
C LYS A 74 -8.08 -15.97 12.80
N PRO A 75 -8.86 -15.43 13.75
CA PRO A 75 -8.32 -14.56 14.79
C PRO A 75 -7.12 -15.20 15.49
N TRP A 76 -6.05 -14.42 15.63
CA TRP A 76 -4.91 -14.79 16.43
C TRP A 76 -5.29 -14.81 17.91
N CYS A 77 -4.74 -15.78 18.63
CA CYS A 77 -4.80 -15.85 20.08
C CYS A 77 -3.45 -16.36 20.60
N ILE A 78 -3.18 -16.20 21.90
CA ILE A 78 -1.91 -16.64 22.51
C ILE A 78 -1.64 -18.13 22.25
N GLY A 79 -2.67 -18.98 22.28
CA GLY A 79 -2.55 -20.41 21.99
C GLY A 79 -2.13 -20.73 20.54
N ALA A 80 -2.34 -19.78 19.61
CA ALA A 80 -1.91 -19.92 18.22
C ALA A 80 -0.37 -19.95 18.10
N CYS A 81 0.37 -19.37 19.05
CA CYS A 81 1.82 -19.26 18.95
C CYS A 81 2.52 -20.61 18.86
N THR A 82 2.14 -21.56 19.71
CA THR A 82 2.71 -22.90 19.68
C THR A 82 2.32 -23.67 18.42
N TYR A 83 1.06 -23.56 17.99
CA TYR A 83 0.55 -24.31 16.84
C TYR A 83 1.14 -23.81 15.51
N TYR A 84 1.35 -22.50 15.37
CA TYR A 84 1.82 -21.86 14.14
C TYR A 84 3.30 -21.46 14.18
N ASN A 85 4.06 -21.95 15.16
CA ASN A 85 5.48 -21.66 15.38
C ASN A 85 5.79 -20.16 15.43
N ILE A 86 4.94 -19.37 16.08
CA ILE A 86 5.19 -17.95 16.34
C ILE A 86 6.02 -17.86 17.62
N PRO A 87 7.22 -17.25 17.59
CA PRO A 87 8.08 -17.11 18.76
C PRO A 87 7.37 -16.42 19.94
N HIS A 88 7.57 -16.95 21.16
CA HIS A 88 6.85 -16.46 22.35
C HIS A 88 7.27 -15.05 22.79
N ASP A 89 8.49 -14.63 22.46
CA ASP A 89 8.99 -13.27 22.64
C ASP A 89 8.26 -12.24 21.78
N MET A 90 7.56 -12.68 20.73
CA MET A 90 6.70 -11.81 19.91
C MET A 90 5.33 -11.53 20.54
N ILE A 91 4.90 -12.28 21.56
CA ILE A 91 3.56 -12.11 22.19
C ILE A 91 3.30 -10.66 22.63
N PRO A 92 4.22 -9.95 23.33
CA PRO A 92 3.99 -8.57 23.73
C PRO A 92 3.79 -7.61 22.54
N VAL A 93 4.53 -7.82 21.45
CA VAL A 93 4.42 -7.01 20.23
C VAL A 93 3.06 -7.24 19.56
N LEU A 94 2.65 -8.50 19.42
CA LEU A 94 1.37 -8.89 18.83
C LEU A 94 0.18 -8.35 19.65
N ILE A 95 0.26 -8.38 20.98
CA ILE A 95 -0.77 -7.79 21.85
C ILE A 95 -0.87 -6.27 21.64
N LYS A 96 0.26 -5.56 21.52
CA LYS A 96 0.24 -4.12 21.27
C LYS A 96 -0.37 -3.80 19.90
N ILE A 97 0.00 -4.51 18.85
CA ILE A 97 -0.59 -4.34 17.51
C ILE A 97 -2.10 -4.64 17.53
N GLN A 98 -2.52 -5.70 18.22
CA GLN A 98 -3.94 -6.03 18.39
C GLN A 98 -4.72 -4.90 19.10
N LYS A 99 -4.12 -4.26 20.12
CA LYS A 99 -4.74 -3.09 20.78
C LYS A 99 -4.85 -1.91 19.83
N LEU A 100 -3.76 -1.57 19.13
CA LEU A 100 -3.75 -0.48 18.15
C LEU A 100 -4.80 -0.70 17.06
N LYS A 101 -4.96 -1.92 16.55
CA LYS A 101 -6.01 -2.27 15.58
C LYS A 101 -7.42 -2.12 16.16
N ALA A 102 -7.62 -2.47 17.43
CA ALA A 102 -8.90 -2.32 18.10
C ALA A 102 -9.26 -0.84 18.34
N GLU A 103 -8.27 0.00 18.64
CA GLU A 103 -8.43 1.44 18.89
C GLU A 103 -8.62 2.23 17.58
N ASN A 104 -7.97 1.82 16.49
CA ASN A 104 -7.92 2.59 15.24
C ASN A 104 -8.83 2.07 14.10
N GLY A 105 -9.43 0.88 14.22
CA GLY A 105 -10.25 0.33 13.13
C GLY A 105 -11.65 0.96 13.07
N ASP A 106 -12.13 1.32 11.88
CA ASP A 106 -13.55 1.62 11.64
C ASP A 106 -14.42 0.34 11.79
N ASP A 107 -15.73 0.52 12.05
CA ASP A 107 -16.67 -0.55 12.46
C ASP A 107 -16.89 -1.70 11.45
N GLU A 108 -16.37 -1.63 10.22
CA GLU A 108 -16.59 -2.66 9.20
C GLU A 108 -15.47 -3.73 9.16
N ASP A 109 -15.69 -4.77 9.96
CA ASP A 109 -15.34 -6.19 9.78
C ASP A 109 -13.96 -6.58 9.18
N LEU A 110 -13.14 -7.16 10.07
CA LEU A 110 -11.83 -7.82 9.91
C LEU A 110 -10.57 -6.95 10.00
N SER A 111 -10.66 -5.63 9.91
CA SER A 111 -9.49 -4.75 10.11
C SER A 111 -9.03 -4.66 11.59
N ARG A 112 -9.95 -4.90 12.54
CA ARG A 112 -9.70 -4.78 13.99
C ARG A 112 -9.03 -6.00 14.62
N VAL A 113 -9.05 -7.15 13.97
CA VAL A 113 -8.60 -8.42 14.56
C VAL A 113 -7.34 -8.88 13.85
N LEU A 114 -6.27 -9.02 14.62
CA LEU A 114 -5.04 -9.61 14.15
C LEU A 114 -5.31 -11.08 13.81
N THR A 115 -5.02 -11.48 12.58
CA THR A 115 -5.13 -12.86 12.11
C THR A 115 -3.86 -13.64 12.41
N VAL A 116 -3.95 -14.97 12.41
CA VAL A 116 -2.78 -15.85 12.55
C VAL A 116 -1.74 -15.55 11.46
N ARG A 117 -2.17 -15.31 10.22
CA ARG A 117 -1.28 -14.98 9.10
C ARG A 117 -0.49 -13.71 9.34
N GLU A 118 -1.17 -12.64 9.76
CA GLU A 118 -0.51 -11.37 10.08
C GLU A 118 0.49 -11.56 11.22
N ALA A 119 0.12 -12.32 12.26
CA ALA A 119 1.01 -12.60 13.38
C ALA A 119 2.29 -13.36 12.95
N GLN A 120 2.18 -14.30 12.02
CA GLN A 120 3.35 -14.99 11.44
C GLN A 120 4.27 -14.02 10.68
N TRP A 121 3.70 -13.14 9.86
CA TRP A 121 4.50 -12.15 9.12
C TRP A 121 5.13 -11.10 10.03
N ILE A 122 4.40 -10.61 11.02
CA ILE A 122 4.94 -9.69 12.03
C ILE A 122 6.13 -10.33 12.74
N ALA A 123 5.98 -11.56 13.23
CA ALA A 123 7.05 -12.27 13.91
C ALA A 123 8.28 -12.49 13.01
N ARG A 124 8.05 -12.78 11.73
CA ARG A 124 9.14 -12.98 10.76
C ARG A 124 9.88 -11.69 10.43
N LEU A 125 9.15 -10.59 10.26
CA LEU A 125 9.68 -9.32 9.78
C LEU A 125 10.22 -8.45 10.92
N TYR A 126 9.80 -8.67 12.17
CA TYR A 126 10.13 -7.82 13.31
C TYR A 126 11.60 -7.46 13.38
N HIS A 127 12.51 -8.45 13.40
CA HIS A 127 13.93 -8.18 13.59
C HIS A 127 14.58 -7.41 12.44
N VAL A 128 14.03 -7.51 11.23
CA VAL A 128 14.57 -6.84 10.03
C VAL A 128 13.95 -5.45 9.87
N ALA A 129 12.67 -5.31 10.20
CA ALA A 129 11.95 -4.05 10.15
C ALA A 129 12.23 -3.16 11.37
N GLU A 130 12.50 -3.72 12.54
CA GLU A 130 12.69 -2.97 13.78
C GLU A 130 13.81 -1.92 13.68
N PRO A 131 15.01 -2.20 13.15
CA PRO A 131 16.04 -1.17 12.98
C PRO A 131 15.59 -0.01 12.09
N LEU A 132 14.86 -0.31 11.01
CA LEU A 132 14.31 0.70 10.10
C LEU A 132 13.26 1.55 10.82
N ILE A 133 12.34 0.88 11.53
CA ILE A 133 11.23 1.50 12.24
C ILE A 133 11.73 2.31 13.45
N ARG A 134 12.77 1.86 14.16
CA ARG A 134 13.40 2.61 15.27
C ARG A 134 14.13 3.86 14.78
N GLY A 135 14.65 3.82 13.55
CA GLY A 135 15.15 5.00 12.86
C GLY A 135 14.06 6.02 12.58
N LEU A 136 12.78 5.60 12.63
CA LEU A 136 11.66 6.51 12.48
C LEU A 136 11.46 7.30 13.78
N PRO A 137 11.42 8.64 13.69
CA PRO A 137 11.22 9.57 14.80
C PRO A 137 9.75 9.66 15.25
N GLU A 138 9.09 8.51 15.38
CA GLU A 138 7.71 8.38 15.86
C GLU A 138 7.66 7.89 17.32
N PRO A 139 6.56 8.16 18.05
CA PRO A 139 6.29 7.48 19.32
C PRO A 139 6.34 5.96 19.15
N ASP A 140 6.77 5.24 20.18
CA ASP A 140 6.89 3.77 20.14
C ASP A 140 5.58 3.05 19.74
N GLU A 141 4.43 3.69 19.95
CA GLU A 141 3.12 3.17 19.57
C GLU A 141 2.88 3.24 18.05
N ASN A 142 3.29 4.31 17.38
CA ASN A 142 3.11 4.47 15.92
C ASN A 142 4.10 3.61 15.12
N ARG A 143 5.28 3.32 15.70
CA ARG A 143 6.25 2.37 15.15
C ARG A 143 5.64 0.99 14.86
N LEU A 144 4.72 0.54 15.69
CA LEU A 144 4.05 -0.73 15.50
C LEU A 144 3.01 -0.70 14.37
N LEU A 145 2.46 0.47 14.03
CA LEU A 145 1.61 0.63 12.85
C LEU A 145 2.41 0.44 11.55
N TRP A 146 3.67 0.91 11.51
CA TRP A 146 4.57 0.63 10.39
C TRP A 146 4.84 -0.86 10.21
N LEU A 147 5.09 -1.56 11.31
CA LEU A 147 5.30 -3.00 11.26
C LEU A 147 4.05 -3.73 10.77
N ASP A 148 2.88 -3.38 11.27
CA ASP A 148 1.60 -3.95 10.81
C ASP A 148 1.36 -3.65 9.33
N PHE A 149 1.66 -2.42 8.89
CA PHE A 149 1.56 -2.02 7.48
C PHE A 149 2.47 -2.85 6.57
N ILE A 150 3.76 -2.98 6.92
CA ILE A 150 4.72 -3.78 6.16
C ILE A 150 4.22 -5.24 6.12
N ALA A 151 3.90 -5.83 7.28
CA ALA A 151 3.42 -7.20 7.36
C ALA A 151 2.16 -7.43 6.52
N ASN A 152 1.24 -6.47 6.49
CA ASN A 152 0.04 -6.52 5.67
C ASN A 152 0.33 -6.59 4.16
N SER A 153 1.38 -5.92 3.68
CA SER A 153 1.81 -6.05 2.28
C SER A 153 2.27 -7.47 1.95
N TYR A 154 3.00 -8.12 2.86
CA TYR A 154 3.41 -9.52 2.70
C TYR A 154 2.22 -10.48 2.78
N VAL A 155 1.29 -10.25 3.72
CA VAL A 155 0.03 -11.00 3.82
C VAL A 155 -0.76 -10.93 2.52
N LYS A 156 -0.92 -9.73 1.93
CA LYS A 156 -1.61 -9.56 0.65
C LYS A 156 -0.92 -10.35 -0.47
N ARG A 157 0.41 -10.29 -0.57
CA ARG A 157 1.18 -11.07 -1.55
C ARG A 157 1.02 -12.57 -1.34
N GLU A 158 1.08 -13.04 -0.10
CA GLU A 158 0.91 -14.45 0.24
C GLU A 158 -0.48 -14.97 -0.10
N ARG A 159 -1.54 -14.21 0.16
CA ARG A 159 -2.91 -14.58 -0.23
C ARG A 159 -3.01 -14.77 -1.75
N VAL A 160 -2.42 -13.88 -2.55
CA VAL A 160 -2.36 -14.02 -4.01
C VAL A 160 -1.64 -15.30 -4.41
N SER A 161 -0.46 -15.56 -3.85
CA SER A 161 0.33 -16.78 -4.13
C SER A 161 -0.40 -18.06 -3.74
N GLN A 162 -1.10 -18.08 -2.60
CA GLN A 162 -1.94 -19.21 -2.19
C GLN A 162 -3.13 -19.43 -3.15
N GLN A 163 -3.69 -18.35 -3.72
CA GLN A 163 -4.72 -18.48 -4.76
C GLN A 163 -4.17 -19.01 -6.08
N MET A 164 -2.91 -18.69 -6.38
CA MET A 164 -2.16 -19.21 -7.53
C MET A 164 -1.66 -20.65 -7.35
N ASN A 165 -1.81 -21.24 -6.16
CA ASN A 165 -1.21 -22.53 -5.76
C ASN A 165 0.33 -22.53 -5.86
N GLU A 166 0.95 -21.38 -5.60
CA GLU A 166 2.39 -21.26 -5.46
C GLU A 166 2.82 -21.78 -4.09
N SER A 167 3.90 -22.55 -4.02
CA SER A 167 4.41 -23.10 -2.74
C SER A 167 4.91 -22.03 -1.79
N TYR A 168 5.45 -20.93 -2.34
CA TYR A 168 5.96 -19.79 -1.58
C TYR A 168 5.65 -18.49 -2.31
N PRO A 169 5.27 -17.41 -1.60
CA PRO A 169 5.12 -16.12 -2.22
C PRO A 169 6.46 -15.57 -2.69
N ASN A 170 6.50 -15.06 -3.91
CA ASN A 170 7.63 -14.24 -4.35
C ASN A 170 7.51 -12.85 -3.70
N THR A 171 8.36 -12.60 -2.71
CA THR A 171 8.43 -11.36 -1.94
C THR A 171 9.52 -10.40 -2.40
N TYR A 172 10.30 -10.76 -3.44
CA TYR A 172 11.48 -9.99 -3.85
C TYR A 172 11.19 -8.50 -4.07
N ASP A 173 10.05 -8.17 -4.68
CA ASP A 173 9.65 -6.78 -4.90
C ASP A 173 9.40 -6.03 -3.58
N LEU A 174 8.78 -6.70 -2.59
CA LEU A 174 8.52 -6.13 -1.26
C LEU A 174 9.81 -6.02 -0.47
N ASP A 175 10.69 -7.02 -0.57
CA ASP A 175 11.99 -6.99 0.08
C ASP A 175 12.79 -5.80 -0.46
N LYS A 176 12.84 -5.65 -1.79
CA LYS A 176 13.48 -4.51 -2.45
C LYS A 176 12.88 -3.17 -2.03
N LEU A 177 11.55 -3.10 -1.98
CA LEU A 177 10.81 -1.89 -1.63
C LEU A 177 11.15 -1.43 -0.22
N TYR A 178 11.03 -2.31 0.77
CA TYR A 178 11.13 -1.95 2.19
C TYR A 178 12.55 -2.03 2.76
N PHE A 179 13.42 -2.91 2.25
CA PHE A 179 14.71 -3.22 2.87
C PHE A 179 15.93 -2.87 2.02
N TYR A 180 15.80 -2.70 0.70
CA TYR A 180 16.93 -2.31 -0.18
C TYR A 180 16.92 -0.85 -0.63
N SER A 181 15.77 -0.17 -0.57
CA SER A 181 15.75 1.24 -0.92
C SER A 181 16.49 2.05 0.14
N GLU A 182 17.62 2.68 -0.25
CA GLU A 182 18.31 3.67 0.61
C GLU A 182 17.41 4.87 0.95
N LYS A 183 16.28 5.00 0.24
CA LYS A 183 15.29 6.06 0.37
C LYS A 183 13.93 5.45 0.68
N PHE A 184 13.69 5.20 1.97
CA PHE A 184 12.37 4.83 2.52
C PHE A 184 11.25 5.84 2.14
N LEU A 185 11.64 7.05 1.69
CA LEU A 185 10.80 8.14 1.21
C LEU A 185 10.51 8.09 -0.30
N ASP A 186 10.58 6.93 -0.96
CA ASP A 186 10.11 6.85 -2.35
C ASP A 186 8.57 6.91 -2.41
N MET A 187 8.02 7.66 -3.37
CA MET A 187 6.56 7.74 -3.56
C MET A 187 5.89 6.38 -3.80
N GLU A 188 6.59 5.39 -4.34
CA GLU A 188 6.05 4.03 -4.49
C GLU A 188 5.86 3.31 -3.14
N ILE A 189 6.60 3.70 -2.10
CA ILE A 189 6.41 3.24 -0.72
C ILE A 189 5.32 4.06 -0.04
N MET A 190 5.36 5.37 -0.27
CA MET A 190 4.49 6.32 0.41
C MET A 190 3.04 6.23 -0.08
N ILE A 191 2.78 5.93 -1.36
CA ILE A 191 1.41 5.80 -1.89
C ILE A 191 0.63 4.71 -1.13
N PRO A 192 1.11 3.45 -1.04
CA PRO A 192 0.40 2.43 -0.28
C PRO A 192 0.27 2.77 1.22
N TRP A 193 1.29 3.41 1.80
CA TRP A 193 1.23 3.89 3.19
C TRP A 193 0.13 4.94 3.37
N TRP A 194 0.12 5.96 2.53
CA TRP A 194 -0.89 7.00 2.51
C TRP A 194 -2.27 6.39 2.37
N ASP A 195 -2.47 5.46 1.42
CA ASP A 195 -3.76 4.81 1.22
C ASP A 195 -4.22 4.03 2.45
N SER A 196 -3.29 3.48 3.25
CA SER A 196 -3.59 2.78 4.51
C SER A 196 -3.96 3.71 5.67
N LEU A 197 -3.66 5.01 5.58
CA LEU A 197 -4.03 5.96 6.63
C LEU A 197 -5.55 6.17 6.70
N MET A 198 -6.05 6.34 7.92
CA MET A 198 -7.45 6.72 8.18
C MET A 198 -7.78 8.06 7.54
N PRO A 199 -9.03 8.30 7.10
CA PRO A 199 -9.44 9.59 6.54
C PRO A 199 -9.15 10.78 7.47
N SER A 200 -9.33 10.61 8.78
CA SER A 200 -9.00 11.61 9.79
C SER A 200 -7.50 11.94 9.82
N HIS A 201 -6.64 10.92 9.77
CA HIS A 201 -5.19 11.09 9.72
C HIS A 201 -4.74 11.77 8.42
N LYS A 202 -5.29 11.34 7.28
CA LYS A 202 -5.06 12.01 5.98
C LYS A 202 -5.41 13.49 6.04
N GLN A 203 -6.58 13.82 6.58
CA GLN A 203 -7.02 15.22 6.72
C GLN A 203 -6.13 16.02 7.67
N ALA A 204 -5.72 15.42 8.78
CA ALA A 204 -4.86 16.09 9.75
C ALA A 204 -3.46 16.34 9.19
N ILE A 205 -2.89 15.39 8.44
CA ILE A 205 -1.64 15.59 7.70
C ILE A 205 -1.81 16.66 6.61
N ILE A 206 -2.86 16.61 5.79
CA ILE A 206 -3.12 17.65 4.77
C ILE A 206 -3.19 19.03 5.42
N LYS A 207 -3.92 19.15 6.53
CA LYS A 207 -4.06 20.42 7.26
C LYS A 207 -2.73 20.92 7.80
N ALA A 208 -1.92 20.03 8.36
CA ALA A 208 -0.61 20.40 8.90
C ALA A 208 0.36 20.80 7.78
N ILE A 209 0.35 20.10 6.65
CA ILE A 209 1.14 20.44 5.46
C ILE A 209 0.73 21.81 4.90
N GLU A 210 -0.57 22.10 4.84
CA GLU A 210 -1.06 23.43 4.42
C GLU A 210 -0.64 24.54 5.39
N ASN A 211 -0.52 24.26 6.69
CA ASN A 211 0.02 25.24 7.64
C ASN A 211 1.53 25.49 7.42
N GLU A 212 2.28 24.48 6.98
CA GLU A 212 3.72 24.58 6.67
C GLU A 212 3.99 25.17 5.27
N ARG A 213 2.94 25.43 4.48
CA ARG A 213 3.09 25.91 3.09
C ARG A 213 3.87 27.21 2.97
N ALA A 214 3.65 28.15 3.88
CA ALA A 214 4.40 29.41 3.90
C ALA A 214 5.89 29.16 4.19
N ASP A 215 6.18 28.30 5.17
CA ASP A 215 7.55 27.96 5.56
C ASP A 215 8.30 27.22 4.45
N ILE A 216 7.58 26.40 3.66
CA ILE A 216 8.14 25.70 2.50
C ILE A 216 8.48 26.69 1.39
N LEU A 217 7.60 27.66 1.10
CA LEU A 217 7.89 28.72 0.14
C LEU A 217 9.12 29.51 0.58
N GLU A 218 9.18 29.93 1.85
CA GLU A 218 10.32 30.67 2.40
C GLU A 218 11.61 29.84 2.35
N SER A 219 11.58 28.58 2.78
CA SER A 219 12.74 27.69 2.74
C SER A 219 13.25 27.47 1.31
N THR A 220 12.35 27.43 0.33
CA THR A 220 12.71 27.29 -1.08
C THR A 220 13.35 28.57 -1.63
N GLU A 221 12.86 29.75 -1.25
CA GLU A 221 13.51 31.04 -1.57
C GLU A 221 14.92 31.13 -0.98
N GLN A 222 15.08 30.71 0.28
CA GLN A 222 16.37 30.67 0.96
C GLN A 222 17.35 29.71 0.25
N TYR A 223 16.86 28.54 -0.18
CA TYR A 223 17.66 27.57 -0.91
C TYR A 223 18.14 28.11 -2.27
N TYR A 224 17.26 28.74 -3.04
CA TYR A 224 17.63 29.36 -4.31
C TYR A 224 18.37 30.67 -4.19
N LYS A 225 18.41 31.26 -2.98
CA LYS A 225 18.99 32.57 -2.69
C LYS A 225 18.39 33.67 -3.58
N ARG A 226 17.12 33.52 -3.95
CA ARG A 226 16.32 34.48 -4.71
C ARG A 226 14.83 34.28 -4.44
N PRO A 227 14.00 35.31 -4.69
CA PRO A 227 12.55 35.13 -4.70
C PRO A 227 12.12 34.08 -5.73
N LEU A 228 11.04 33.37 -5.42
CA LEU A 228 10.44 32.42 -6.36
C LEU A 228 9.74 33.16 -7.50
N THR A 229 9.77 32.57 -8.70
CA THR A 229 8.99 33.10 -9.82
C THR A 229 7.50 32.76 -9.65
N PRO A 230 6.59 33.49 -10.31
CA PRO A 230 5.15 33.16 -10.30
C PRO A 230 4.86 31.72 -10.73
N GLU A 231 5.65 31.17 -11.67
CA GLU A 231 5.53 29.79 -12.14
C GLU A 231 5.96 28.77 -11.08
N GLU A 232 7.02 29.06 -10.32
CA GLU A 232 7.49 28.22 -9.22
C GLU A 232 6.48 28.20 -8.06
N ILE A 233 5.93 29.37 -7.69
CA ILE A 233 4.85 29.46 -6.69
C ILE A 233 3.64 28.65 -7.16
N LYS A 234 3.20 28.84 -8.41
CA LYS A 234 2.08 28.09 -8.99
C LYS A 234 2.33 26.58 -9.04
N MET A 235 3.57 26.16 -9.29
CA MET A 235 3.97 24.75 -9.27
C MET A 235 3.86 24.17 -7.85
N ILE A 236 4.41 24.87 -6.85
CA ILE A 236 4.33 24.47 -5.45
C ILE A 236 2.86 24.35 -5.03
N ASP A 237 2.05 25.38 -5.30
CA ASP A 237 0.62 25.40 -5.05
C ASP A 237 -0.12 24.23 -5.72
N GLY A 238 0.23 23.93 -6.97
CA GLY A 238 -0.31 22.81 -7.73
C GLY A 238 -0.01 21.46 -7.08
N CYS A 239 1.13 21.32 -6.40
CA CYS A 239 1.45 20.12 -5.65
C CYS A 239 0.56 19.96 -4.40
N PHE A 240 0.39 21.02 -3.60
CA PHE A 240 -0.49 21.00 -2.43
C PHE A 240 -1.93 20.69 -2.82
N GLU A 241 -2.43 21.34 -3.88
CA GLU A 241 -3.79 21.09 -4.38
C GLU A 241 -3.96 19.68 -4.91
N SER A 242 -2.96 19.12 -5.59
CA SER A 242 -2.95 17.73 -6.05
C SER A 242 -3.02 16.75 -4.88
N LEU A 243 -2.19 16.97 -3.86
CA LEU A 243 -2.18 16.17 -2.63
C LEU A 243 -3.54 16.24 -1.91
N LYS A 244 -4.12 17.42 -1.79
CA LYS A 244 -5.41 17.65 -1.12
C LYS A 244 -6.59 17.02 -1.85
N LYS A 245 -6.60 17.06 -3.19
CA LYS A 245 -7.72 16.55 -4.01
C LYS A 245 -7.67 15.04 -4.20
N GLY A 246 -6.49 14.45 -4.34
CA GLY A 246 -6.35 13.04 -4.72
C GLY A 246 -5.16 12.31 -4.10
N GLY A 247 -4.56 12.87 -3.05
CA GLY A 247 -3.48 12.22 -2.31
C GLY A 247 -2.19 12.09 -3.11
N LEU A 248 -1.38 11.09 -2.73
CA LEU A 248 -0.06 10.89 -3.33
C LEU A 248 -0.09 10.43 -4.79
N VAL A 249 -1.16 9.76 -5.22
CA VAL A 249 -1.29 9.33 -6.63
C VAL A 249 -1.43 10.55 -7.53
N THR A 250 -2.35 11.47 -7.21
CA THR A 250 -2.55 12.71 -7.98
C THR A 250 -1.34 13.63 -7.89
N LEU A 251 -0.68 13.71 -6.73
CA LEU A 251 0.59 14.43 -6.60
C LEU A 251 1.67 13.85 -7.53
N ARG A 252 1.83 12.52 -7.58
CA ARG A 252 2.77 11.86 -8.47
C ARG A 252 2.48 12.14 -9.93
N GLU A 253 1.21 12.07 -10.33
CA GLU A 253 0.78 12.40 -11.69
C GLU A 253 1.08 13.86 -12.05
N PHE A 254 0.79 14.80 -11.15
CA PHE A 254 1.08 16.22 -11.32
C PHE A 254 2.59 16.47 -11.52
N ILE A 255 3.43 15.91 -10.66
CA ILE A 255 4.90 16.02 -10.77
C ILE A 255 5.37 15.41 -12.09
N ASN A 256 4.80 14.27 -12.48
CA ASN A 256 5.17 13.60 -13.72
C ASN A 256 4.81 14.38 -14.99
N GLN A 257 3.76 15.20 -14.92
CA GLN A 257 3.26 16.03 -16.03
C GLN A 257 3.86 17.44 -16.04
N THR A 258 4.54 17.86 -14.97
CA THR A 258 5.10 19.21 -14.82
C THR A 258 6.63 19.17 -14.86
N PRO A 259 7.28 19.48 -16.00
CA PRO A 259 8.74 19.43 -16.12
C PRO A 259 9.46 20.24 -15.05
N LEU A 260 8.95 21.44 -14.75
CA LEU A 260 9.48 22.31 -13.70
C LEU A 260 9.47 21.60 -12.33
N ALA A 261 8.42 20.84 -11.99
CA ALA A 261 8.35 20.10 -10.74
C ALA A 261 9.41 18.98 -10.65
N LYS A 262 9.73 18.34 -11.77
CA LYS A 262 10.82 17.34 -11.82
C LYS A 262 12.18 17.98 -11.66
N GLU A 263 12.43 19.06 -12.40
CA GLU A 263 13.71 19.79 -12.38
C GLU A 263 14.01 20.37 -10.99
N ASN A 264 12.97 20.75 -10.25
CA ASN A 264 13.08 21.29 -8.90
C ASN A 264 13.08 20.22 -7.80
N GLY A 265 13.07 18.92 -8.13
CA GLY A 265 13.07 17.85 -7.12
C GLY A 265 11.84 17.87 -6.19
N MET A 266 10.69 18.31 -6.69
CA MET A 266 9.48 18.47 -5.88
C MET A 266 8.99 17.15 -5.29
N LYS A 267 9.30 16.01 -5.93
CA LYS A 267 9.02 14.68 -5.39
C LYS A 267 9.70 14.51 -4.03
N GLU A 268 11.00 14.75 -3.96
CA GLU A 268 11.81 14.59 -2.76
C GLU A 268 11.38 15.58 -1.68
N ILE A 269 11.19 16.86 -2.05
CA ILE A 269 10.77 17.92 -1.12
C ILE A 269 9.43 17.58 -0.49
N ILE A 270 8.41 17.28 -1.29
CA ILE A 270 7.07 17.06 -0.75
C ILE A 270 6.98 15.74 0.00
N THR A 271 7.69 14.70 -0.46
CA THR A 271 7.71 13.43 0.29
C THR A 271 8.42 13.59 1.63
N ALA A 272 9.47 14.41 1.70
CA ALA A 272 10.12 14.78 2.96
C ALA A 272 9.20 15.63 3.85
N VAL A 273 8.49 16.62 3.31
CA VAL A 273 7.50 17.41 4.07
C VAL A 273 6.38 16.52 4.60
N LEU A 274 5.76 15.70 3.74
CA LEU A 274 4.74 14.74 4.13
C LEU A 274 5.19 13.85 5.28
N TRP A 275 6.43 13.36 5.17
CA TRP A 275 7.07 12.55 6.19
C TRP A 275 7.27 13.33 7.49
N GLU A 276 7.86 14.52 7.41
CA GLU A 276 8.15 15.39 8.56
C GLU A 276 6.88 15.86 9.28
N THR A 277 5.82 16.17 8.53
CA THR A 277 4.53 16.57 9.08
C THR A 277 3.78 15.38 9.69
N ALA A 278 3.87 14.19 9.09
CA ALA A 278 3.38 12.96 9.71
C ALA A 278 4.15 12.66 11.01
N ARG A 279 5.47 12.86 11.00
CA ARG A 279 6.38 12.74 12.16
C ARG A 279 6.06 13.73 13.29
N SER A 280 5.80 15.00 12.99
CA SER A 280 5.67 16.07 13.98
C SER A 280 4.32 16.09 14.73
N GLY A 281 3.47 15.08 14.51
CA GLY A 281 2.20 14.91 15.21
C GLY A 281 1.00 15.46 14.45
N GLY A 282 1.05 15.47 13.11
CA GLY A 282 -0.16 15.56 12.28
C GLY A 282 -1.16 14.42 12.56
N ILE A 283 -0.73 13.35 13.23
CA ILE A 283 -1.55 12.28 13.78
C ILE A 283 -1.42 12.38 15.32
N LYS A 284 -2.42 12.93 15.99
CA LYS A 284 -2.57 12.93 17.46
C LYS A 284 -3.83 12.17 17.83
#